data_AF-A0A940NRJ8-F1
#
_entry.id   AF-A0A940NRJ8-F1
#
_cell.length_a   1.000
_cell.length_b   1.000
_cell.length_c   1.000
_cell.angle_alpha   90.00
_cell.angle_beta   90.00
_cell.angle_gamma   90.00
#
_symmetry.space_group_name_H-M   'P 1'
#
loop_
_entity.id
_entity.type
_entity.pdbx_description
1 polymer ?
#
loop_
_entity_poly.entity_id
_entity_poly.type
_entity_poly.pdbx_seq_one_letter_code
_entity_poly.pdbx_strand_id
1 'polypeptide(L)'
;VKAVADACKAAGIPIRVGANSGSVAADILAKYGGQPTAAALAESALAQVEMLRRFDFENVVVSIKASHVPTMTEACRLFAAQSDIPQHIGVTEAGTLRMGLIKSAIGIGSLLLDGIGSTLRVSLTADPVEEIKAAKDILLACGLRRDRVEVVSCPTCGRCKVDVLTLADKVEAMVADIHKPLTVAVMGCVVNGVGEGKQADIGIAGGDGEYLLFKKGIALKKYPMEGILEVLKKEIESM
;
A
#
# COMPACT_ATOMS: atom_id res chain seq x y z
N VAL A 1 25.36 -22.55 -1.08
CA VAL A 1 24.94 -21.54 -2.07
C VAL A 1 25.04 -22.06 -3.50
N LYS A 2 26.24 -22.43 -4.01
CA LYS A 2 26.41 -22.96 -5.39
C LYS A 2 25.41 -24.06 -5.78
N ALA A 3 25.28 -25.12 -4.99
CA ALA A 3 24.35 -26.20 -5.29
C ALA A 3 22.88 -25.75 -5.43
N VAL A 4 22.46 -24.73 -4.67
CA VAL A 4 21.12 -24.14 -4.78
C VAL A 4 21.00 -23.32 -6.06
N ALA A 5 22.01 -22.51 -6.37
CA ALA A 5 22.04 -21.72 -7.60
C ALA A 5 22.00 -22.62 -8.85
N ASP A 6 22.78 -23.71 -8.87
CA ASP A 6 22.82 -24.69 -9.95
C ASP A 6 21.44 -25.35 -10.15
N ALA A 7 20.79 -25.78 -9.06
CA ALA A 7 19.47 -26.39 -9.11
C ALA A 7 18.38 -25.41 -9.59
N CYS A 8 18.37 -24.18 -9.06
CA CYS A 8 17.45 -23.13 -9.48
C CYS A 8 17.65 -22.75 -10.95
N LYS A 9 18.91 -22.69 -11.42
CA LYS A 9 19.25 -22.40 -12.82
C LYS A 9 18.74 -23.50 -13.75
N ALA A 10 18.98 -24.76 -13.40
CA ALA A 10 18.50 -25.90 -14.16
C ALA A 10 16.96 -25.97 -14.23
N ALA A 11 16.27 -25.50 -13.20
CA ALA A 11 14.81 -25.48 -13.13
C ALA A 11 14.17 -24.16 -13.63
N GLY A 12 14.95 -23.14 -13.98
CA GLY A 12 14.43 -21.81 -14.37
C GLY A 12 13.74 -21.06 -13.22
N ILE A 13 14.07 -21.34 -11.96
CA ILE A 13 13.43 -20.76 -10.78
C ILE A 13 14.24 -19.54 -10.29
N PRO A 14 13.64 -18.37 -10.07
CA PRO A 14 14.34 -17.19 -9.55
C PRO A 14 14.71 -17.36 -8.06
N ILE A 15 15.77 -16.67 -7.63
CA ILE A 15 16.18 -16.62 -6.20
C ILE A 15 15.92 -15.23 -5.63
N ARG A 16 15.20 -15.16 -4.51
CA ARG A 16 15.14 -13.92 -3.73
C ARG A 16 16.30 -13.85 -2.72
N VAL A 17 17.18 -12.88 -2.90
CA VAL A 17 18.27 -12.53 -1.97
C VAL A 17 17.72 -11.63 -0.86
N GLY A 18 18.06 -11.92 0.39
CA GLY A 18 17.52 -11.23 1.55
C GLY A 18 18.61 -10.70 2.48
N ALA A 19 18.72 -9.36 2.56
CA ALA A 19 19.51 -8.69 3.58
C ALA A 19 18.57 -8.21 4.70
N ASN A 20 18.59 -8.93 5.82
CA ASN A 20 17.88 -8.52 7.03
C ASN A 20 18.87 -7.90 8.02
N SER A 21 18.41 -6.98 8.86
CA SER A 21 19.24 -6.37 9.91
C SER A 21 19.91 -7.39 10.84
N GLY A 22 19.28 -8.55 11.06
CA GLY A 22 19.84 -9.64 11.89
C GLY A 22 20.82 -10.57 11.16
N SER A 23 21.02 -10.43 9.85
CA SER A 23 21.84 -11.37 9.05
C SER A 23 22.94 -10.69 8.24
N VAL A 24 23.32 -9.46 8.60
CA VAL A 24 24.45 -8.76 7.98
C VAL A 24 25.75 -9.45 8.40
N ALA A 25 26.64 -9.71 7.42
CA ALA A 25 27.92 -10.36 7.69
C ALA A 25 28.79 -9.53 8.64
N ALA A 26 29.58 -10.21 9.49
CA ALA A 26 30.36 -9.57 10.54
C ALA A 26 31.42 -8.58 10.02
N ASP A 27 32.01 -8.88 8.87
CA ASP A 27 32.98 -8.02 8.18
C ASP A 27 32.32 -6.73 7.67
N ILE A 28 31.12 -6.82 7.10
CA ILE A 28 30.34 -5.65 6.68
C ILE A 28 29.93 -4.83 7.91
N LEU A 29 29.41 -5.46 8.96
CA LEU A 29 29.07 -4.76 10.20
C LEU A 29 30.27 -4.00 10.77
N ALA A 30 31.46 -4.61 10.80
CA ALA A 30 32.67 -3.97 11.30
C ALA A 30 33.03 -2.69 10.53
N LYS A 31 32.83 -2.65 9.20
CA LYS A 31 33.04 -1.44 8.38
C LYS A 31 32.12 -0.28 8.77
N TYR A 32 30.92 -0.59 9.26
CA TYR A 32 29.89 0.39 9.63
C TYR A 32 29.69 0.53 11.15
N GLY A 33 30.76 0.36 11.92
CA GLY A 33 30.73 0.60 13.37
C GLY A 33 29.95 -0.45 14.17
N GLY A 34 29.81 -1.67 13.63
CA GLY A 34 29.15 -2.80 14.29
C GLY A 34 27.61 -2.75 14.25
N GLN A 35 27.02 -1.83 13.49
CA GLN A 35 25.57 -1.64 13.42
C GLN A 35 25.02 -1.93 12.03
N PRO A 36 23.79 -2.49 11.91
CA PRO A 36 23.12 -2.71 10.63
C PRO A 36 22.56 -1.38 10.09
N THR A 37 23.45 -0.46 9.73
CA THR A 37 23.11 0.82 9.10
C THR A 37 22.47 0.60 7.72
N ALA A 38 21.85 1.63 7.16
CA ALA A 38 21.27 1.56 5.82
C ALA A 38 22.33 1.18 4.75
N ALA A 39 23.53 1.76 4.85
CA ALA A 39 24.66 1.42 3.98
C ALA A 39 25.14 -0.02 4.16
N ALA A 40 25.24 -0.50 5.41
CA ALA A 40 25.60 -1.90 5.69
C ALA A 40 24.59 -2.89 5.08
N LEU A 41 23.30 -2.57 5.17
CA LEU A 41 22.23 -3.39 4.59
C LEU A 41 22.28 -3.41 3.06
N ALA A 42 22.47 -2.25 2.42
CA ALA A 42 22.59 -2.15 0.97
C ALA A 42 23.85 -2.89 0.46
N GLU A 43 25.01 -2.71 1.12
CA GLU A 43 26.25 -3.43 0.79
C GLU A 43 26.07 -4.95 0.97
N SER A 44 25.40 -5.38 2.04
CA SER A 44 25.11 -6.80 2.27
C SER A 44 24.28 -7.41 1.14
N ALA A 45 23.24 -6.71 0.68
CA ALA A 45 22.43 -7.17 -0.45
C ALA A 45 23.24 -7.28 -1.74
N LEU A 46 24.07 -6.27 -2.06
CA LEU A 46 24.94 -6.27 -3.24
C LEU A 46 25.97 -7.41 -3.18
N ALA A 47 26.59 -7.63 -2.02
CA ALA A 47 27.56 -8.70 -1.82
C ALA A 47 26.94 -10.10 -1.99
N GLN A 48 25.70 -10.29 -1.54
CA GLN A 48 24.96 -11.54 -1.73
C GLN A 48 24.57 -11.76 -3.20
N VAL A 49 24.18 -10.72 -3.92
CA VAL A 49 23.95 -10.79 -5.38
C VAL A 49 25.23 -11.19 -6.09
N GLU A 50 26.36 -10.56 -5.76
CA GLU A 50 27.65 -10.86 -6.37
C GLU A 50 28.11 -12.29 -6.11
N MET A 51 27.78 -12.85 -4.93
CA MET A 51 28.03 -14.25 -4.63
C MET A 51 27.28 -15.20 -5.59
N LEU A 52 26.04 -14.88 -5.96
CA LEU A 52 25.29 -15.68 -6.93
C LEU A 52 25.82 -15.50 -8.36
N ARG A 53 26.25 -14.29 -8.72
CA ARG A 53 26.88 -14.01 -10.03
C ARG A 53 28.17 -14.82 -10.25
N ARG A 54 28.97 -15.08 -9.21
CA ARG A 54 30.13 -15.99 -9.28
C ARG A 54 29.78 -17.44 -9.63
N PHE A 55 28.50 -17.81 -9.55
CA PHE A 55 27.97 -19.10 -9.98
C PHE A 55 27.10 -18.96 -11.25
N ASP A 56 27.31 -17.90 -12.04
CA ASP A 56 26.60 -17.59 -13.27
C ASP A 56 25.06 -17.54 -13.09
N PHE A 57 24.60 -17.03 -11.94
CA PHE A 57 23.18 -16.94 -11.61
C PHE A 57 22.74 -15.46 -11.49
N GLU A 58 21.90 -15.02 -12.42
CA GLU A 58 21.44 -13.62 -12.51
C GLU A 58 19.94 -13.44 -12.28
N ASN A 59 19.14 -14.53 -12.29
CA ASN A 59 17.69 -14.47 -12.16
C ASN A 59 17.27 -14.24 -10.69
N VAL A 60 17.52 -13.02 -10.19
CA VAL A 60 17.38 -12.67 -8.78
C VAL A 60 16.40 -11.54 -8.54
N VAL A 61 15.80 -11.55 -7.35
CA VAL A 61 15.06 -10.42 -6.75
C VAL A 61 15.74 -10.11 -5.43
N VAL A 62 15.86 -8.83 -5.06
CA VAL A 62 16.48 -8.43 -3.80
C VAL A 62 15.44 -7.97 -2.80
N SER A 63 15.61 -8.32 -1.53
CA SER A 63 14.85 -7.72 -0.43
C SER A 63 15.81 -7.22 0.64
N ILE A 64 15.61 -5.97 1.05
CA ILE A 64 16.32 -5.35 2.15
C ILE A 64 15.28 -5.02 3.22
N LYS A 65 15.40 -5.61 4.40
CA LYS A 65 14.41 -5.43 5.47
C LYS A 65 15.05 -5.02 6.78
N ALA A 66 14.45 -4.02 7.40
CA ALA A 66 14.69 -3.63 8.78
C ALA A 66 13.36 -3.28 9.44
N SER A 67 13.30 -3.39 10.76
CA SER A 67 12.13 -3.02 11.55
C SER A 67 12.01 -1.51 11.77
N HIS A 68 13.13 -0.78 11.70
CA HIS A 68 13.17 0.67 11.72
C HIS A 68 12.92 1.23 10.31
N VAL A 69 11.80 1.91 10.12
CA VAL A 69 11.32 2.36 8.81
C VAL A 69 12.33 3.26 8.08
N PRO A 70 12.88 4.33 8.69
CA PRO A 70 13.88 5.17 8.03
C PRO A 70 15.13 4.42 7.56
N THR A 71 15.60 3.43 8.33
CA THR A 71 16.76 2.62 7.96
C THR A 71 16.45 1.73 6.76
N MET A 72 15.27 1.11 6.74
CA MET A 72 14.83 0.25 5.64
C MET A 72 14.69 1.04 4.34
N THR A 73 13.99 2.19 4.38
CA THR A 73 13.74 3.00 3.19
C THR A 73 15.04 3.55 2.61
N GLU A 74 15.94 4.04 3.45
CA GLU A 74 17.25 4.52 3.01
C GLU A 74 18.09 3.40 2.39
N ALA A 75 18.09 2.20 2.97
CA ALA A 75 18.84 1.07 2.41
C ALA A 75 18.32 0.66 1.02
N CYS A 76 16.99 0.62 0.83
CA CYS A 76 16.38 0.34 -0.47
C CYS A 76 16.72 1.40 -1.52
N ARG A 77 16.78 2.68 -1.13
CA ARG A 77 17.20 3.79 -2.02
C ARG A 77 18.67 3.69 -2.40
N LEU A 78 19.55 3.44 -1.42
CA LEU A 78 20.98 3.25 -1.67
C LEU A 78 21.23 2.05 -2.60
N PHE A 79 20.46 0.98 -2.46
CA PHE A 79 20.52 -0.15 -3.38
C PHE A 79 20.02 0.21 -4.78
N ALA A 80 18.87 0.89 -4.90
CA ALA A 80 18.30 1.32 -6.19
C ALA A 80 19.24 2.25 -6.97
N ALA A 81 20.03 3.07 -6.27
CA ALA A 81 21.02 3.95 -6.89
C ALA A 81 22.23 3.21 -7.50
N GLN A 82 22.44 1.94 -7.14
CA GLN A 82 23.59 1.14 -7.54
C GLN A 82 23.21 -0.08 -8.41
N SER A 83 21.93 -0.42 -8.50
CA SER A 83 21.45 -1.64 -9.15
C SER A 83 20.02 -1.48 -9.64
N ASP A 84 19.74 -2.08 -10.80
CA ASP A 84 18.41 -2.17 -11.44
C ASP A 84 17.65 -3.45 -11.08
N ILE A 85 18.24 -4.32 -10.24
CA ILE A 85 17.62 -5.58 -9.84
C ILE A 85 16.27 -5.32 -9.13
N PRO A 86 15.19 -6.03 -9.51
CA PRO A 86 13.88 -5.88 -8.89
C PRO A 86 13.92 -6.03 -7.37
N GLN A 87 13.22 -5.13 -6.67
CA GLN A 87 13.15 -5.13 -5.21
C GLN A 87 11.82 -5.66 -4.69
N HIS A 88 11.88 -6.61 -3.76
CA HIS A 88 10.79 -7.02 -2.89
C HIS A 88 10.82 -6.20 -1.60
N ILE A 89 9.96 -5.18 -1.52
CA ILE A 89 9.93 -4.22 -0.42
C ILE A 89 8.99 -4.63 0.71
N GLY A 90 9.30 -4.24 1.93
CA GLY A 90 8.44 -4.51 3.08
C GLY A 90 9.12 -4.23 4.41
N VAL A 91 8.36 -3.69 5.36
CA VAL A 91 8.83 -3.53 6.75
C VAL A 91 8.71 -4.88 7.46
N THR A 92 9.81 -5.39 8.02
CA THR A 92 9.76 -6.59 8.89
C THR A 92 9.41 -6.18 10.32
N GLU A 93 8.81 -7.09 11.09
CA GLU A 93 8.47 -6.85 12.50
C GLU A 93 7.72 -5.50 12.68
N ALA A 94 6.71 -5.26 11.84
CA ALA A 94 5.97 -4.01 11.85
C ALA A 94 5.09 -3.88 13.12
N GLY A 95 4.77 -5.00 13.77
CA GLY A 95 4.01 -5.07 15.02
C GLY A 95 2.55 -5.47 14.80
N THR A 96 1.71 -5.21 15.80
CA THR A 96 0.27 -5.46 15.77
C THR A 96 -0.43 -4.64 14.68
N LEU A 97 -1.67 -4.99 14.34
CA LEU A 97 -2.45 -4.39 13.24
C LEU A 97 -2.29 -2.87 13.14
N ARG A 98 -2.63 -2.10 14.19
CA ARG A 98 -2.59 -0.63 14.15
C ARG A 98 -1.21 -0.07 13.81
N MET A 99 -0.17 -0.45 14.55
CA MET A 99 1.17 0.12 14.34
C MET A 99 1.83 -0.46 13.09
N GLY A 100 1.55 -1.73 12.79
CA GLY A 100 2.05 -2.41 11.61
C GLY A 100 1.53 -1.81 10.31
N LEU A 101 0.25 -1.40 10.27
CA LEU A 101 -0.33 -0.65 9.16
C LEU A 101 0.38 0.69 8.97
N ILE A 102 0.58 1.48 10.02
CA ILE A 102 1.24 2.79 9.96
C ILE A 102 2.69 2.64 9.47
N LYS A 103 3.47 1.74 10.07
CA LYS A 103 4.88 1.51 9.67
C LYS A 103 4.97 1.03 8.23
N SER A 104 4.11 0.09 7.83
CA SER A 104 4.10 -0.46 6.47
C SER A 104 3.69 0.60 5.44
N ALA A 105 2.65 1.39 5.72
CA ALA A 105 2.21 2.46 4.82
C ALA A 105 3.30 3.53 4.62
N ILE A 106 3.98 3.96 5.68
CA ILE A 106 5.09 4.92 5.57
C ILE A 106 6.28 4.30 4.81
N GLY A 107 6.70 3.10 5.21
CA GLY A 107 7.88 2.46 4.63
C GLY A 107 7.71 2.03 3.18
N ILE A 108 6.64 1.29 2.89
CA ILE A 108 6.35 0.80 1.54
C ILE A 108 5.88 1.96 0.66
N GLY A 109 4.97 2.80 1.15
CA GLY A 109 4.42 3.92 0.38
C GLY A 109 5.49 4.92 -0.05
N SER A 110 6.44 5.28 0.83
CA SER A 110 7.53 6.19 0.44
C SER A 110 8.39 5.63 -0.69
N LEU A 111 8.73 4.33 -0.66
CA LEU A 111 9.49 3.69 -1.73
C LEU A 111 8.69 3.62 -3.05
N LEU A 112 7.40 3.29 -2.97
CA LEU A 112 6.53 3.24 -4.15
C LEU A 112 6.41 4.62 -4.82
N LEU A 113 6.31 5.70 -4.04
CA LEU A 113 6.28 7.07 -4.56
C LEU A 113 7.61 7.49 -5.20
N ASP A 114 8.73 6.92 -4.75
CA ASP A 114 10.04 7.09 -5.38
C ASP A 114 10.23 6.20 -6.64
N GLY A 115 9.23 5.39 -7.01
CA GLY A 115 9.32 4.42 -8.11
C GLY A 115 10.11 3.15 -7.76
N ILE A 116 10.34 2.88 -6.48
CA ILE A 116 11.12 1.74 -5.98
C ILE A 116 10.18 0.64 -5.47
N GLY A 117 10.34 -0.56 -6.03
CA GLY A 117 9.64 -1.77 -5.59
C GLY A 117 8.88 -2.46 -6.73
N SER A 118 9.20 -3.73 -6.96
CA SER A 118 8.57 -4.56 -8.00
C SER A 118 7.55 -5.55 -7.43
N THR A 119 7.67 -5.84 -6.15
CA THR A 119 6.71 -6.62 -5.35
C THR A 119 6.81 -6.17 -3.90
N LEU A 120 5.77 -6.41 -3.11
CA LEU A 120 5.74 -5.98 -1.71
C LEU A 120 5.13 -7.04 -0.80
N ARG A 121 5.46 -6.94 0.49
CA ARG A 121 4.77 -7.66 1.56
C ARG A 121 4.64 -6.76 2.79
N VAL A 122 3.40 -6.61 3.27
CA VAL A 122 3.10 -6.09 4.61
C VAL A 122 3.30 -7.24 5.60
N SER A 123 3.96 -7.00 6.74
CA SER A 123 4.20 -8.03 7.76
C SER A 123 3.56 -7.62 9.08
N LEU A 124 2.42 -8.23 9.41
CA LEU A 124 1.60 -7.87 10.57
C LEU A 124 1.55 -9.02 11.57
N THR A 125 1.50 -8.68 12.86
CA THR A 125 1.06 -9.63 13.90
C THR A 125 -0.46 -9.65 13.95
N ALA A 126 -1.07 -10.22 12.90
CA ALA A 126 -2.52 -10.32 12.67
C ALA A 126 -2.82 -11.50 11.71
N ASP A 127 -4.09 -11.68 11.33
CA ASP A 127 -4.47 -12.62 10.28
C ASP A 127 -3.75 -12.26 8.95
N PRO A 128 -3.17 -13.22 8.21
CA PRO A 128 -2.53 -12.97 6.92
C PRO A 128 -3.42 -12.26 5.89
N VAL A 129 -4.75 -12.43 5.97
CA VAL A 129 -5.70 -11.71 5.11
C VAL A 129 -5.59 -10.19 5.31
N GLU A 130 -5.31 -9.73 6.53
CA GLU A 130 -5.08 -8.30 6.82
C GLU A 130 -3.79 -7.79 6.17
N GLU A 131 -2.75 -8.62 6.02
CA GLU A 131 -1.54 -8.26 5.25
C GLU A 131 -1.89 -7.99 3.78
N ILE A 132 -2.79 -8.79 3.20
CA ILE A 132 -3.23 -8.65 1.81
C ILE A 132 -4.10 -7.41 1.61
N LYS A 133 -5.03 -7.13 2.53
CA LYS A 133 -5.84 -5.89 2.52
C LYS A 133 -4.93 -4.67 2.60
N ALA A 134 -4.03 -4.62 3.58
CA ALA A 134 -3.07 -3.53 3.74
C ALA A 134 -2.18 -3.32 2.50
N ALA A 135 -1.66 -4.41 1.91
CA ALA A 135 -0.87 -4.34 0.68
C ALA A 135 -1.66 -3.72 -0.48
N LYS A 136 -2.90 -4.16 -0.62
CA LYS A 136 -3.86 -3.68 -1.63
C LYS A 136 -4.21 -2.21 -1.42
N ASP A 137 -4.33 -1.75 -0.19
CA ASP A 137 -4.73 -0.38 0.14
C ASP A 137 -3.55 0.59 0.01
N ILE A 138 -2.34 0.17 0.37
CA ILE A 138 -1.12 0.96 0.13
C ILE A 138 -0.93 1.22 -1.37
N LEU A 139 -1.13 0.21 -2.22
CA LEU A 139 -1.03 0.37 -3.68
C LEU A 139 -2.10 1.30 -4.24
N LEU A 140 -3.32 1.23 -3.70
CA LEU A 140 -4.43 2.11 -4.08
C LEU A 140 -4.10 3.57 -3.68
N ALA A 141 -3.69 3.79 -2.43
CA ALA A 141 -3.30 5.10 -1.91
C ALA A 141 -2.10 5.73 -2.64
N CYS A 142 -1.17 4.91 -3.14
CA CYS A 142 -0.06 5.38 -3.99
C CYS A 142 -0.47 5.62 -5.45
N GLY A 143 -1.73 5.36 -5.83
CA GLY A 143 -2.23 5.51 -7.20
C GLY A 143 -1.73 4.47 -8.20
N LEU A 144 -1.07 3.41 -7.72
CA LEU A 144 -0.48 2.33 -8.52
C LEU A 144 -1.46 1.19 -8.81
N ARG A 145 -2.54 1.10 -8.05
CA ARG A 145 -3.61 0.13 -8.25
C ARG A 145 -4.94 0.87 -8.47
N ARG A 146 -5.57 0.62 -9.62
CA ARG A 146 -6.81 1.31 -10.05
C ARG A 146 -7.93 0.33 -10.42
N ASP A 147 -7.81 -0.94 -10.05
CA ASP A 147 -8.80 -1.98 -10.36
C ASP A 147 -9.90 -2.10 -9.30
N ARG A 148 -10.03 -1.13 -8.38
CA ARG A 148 -11.02 -1.13 -7.29
C ARG A 148 -11.57 0.26 -7.04
N VAL A 149 -12.74 0.31 -6.41
CA VAL A 149 -13.36 1.54 -5.95
C VAL A 149 -12.56 2.14 -4.79
N GLU A 150 -12.23 3.42 -4.89
CA GLU A 150 -11.65 4.22 -3.80
C GLU A 150 -12.76 5.01 -3.11
N VAL A 151 -12.89 4.85 -1.80
CA VAL A 151 -13.86 5.66 -1.01
C VAL A 151 -13.12 6.82 -0.38
N VAL A 152 -13.61 8.03 -0.61
CA VAL A 152 -13.13 9.25 0.04
C VAL A 152 -14.25 9.82 0.90
N SER A 153 -13.95 10.15 2.15
CA SER A 153 -14.95 10.69 3.08
C SER A 153 -14.46 11.98 3.72
N CYS A 154 -15.40 12.88 4.04
CA CYS A 154 -15.06 14.04 4.84
C CYS A 154 -14.91 13.65 6.32
N PRO A 155 -14.06 14.35 7.09
CA PRO A 155 -14.10 14.24 8.54
C PRO A 155 -15.45 14.72 9.08
N THR A 156 -15.77 14.30 10.30
CA THR A 156 -16.92 14.87 11.03
C THR A 156 -16.65 16.32 11.40
N CYS A 157 -17.68 17.17 11.32
CA CYS A 157 -17.63 18.56 11.74
C CYS A 157 -19.02 19.05 12.19
N GLY A 158 -19.10 20.28 12.72
CA GLY A 158 -20.39 20.87 13.15
C GLY A 158 -21.42 21.12 12.04
N ARG A 159 -21.06 20.88 10.77
CA ARG A 159 -21.97 20.97 9.62
C ARG A 159 -22.61 19.64 9.24
N CYS A 160 -22.13 18.52 9.80
CA CYS A 160 -22.66 17.19 9.50
C CYS A 160 -24.16 17.13 9.79
N LYS A 161 -24.91 16.64 8.81
CA LYS A 161 -26.37 16.39 8.92
C LYS A 161 -26.70 14.92 9.06
N VAL A 162 -25.71 14.06 8.87
CA VAL A 162 -25.83 12.60 8.91
C VAL A 162 -24.63 12.01 9.65
N ASP A 163 -24.80 10.78 10.12
CA ASP A 163 -23.70 9.97 10.65
C ASP A 163 -22.79 9.49 9.50
N VAL A 164 -21.85 10.36 9.13
CA VAL A 164 -20.90 10.11 8.03
C VAL A 164 -19.95 8.96 8.34
N LEU A 165 -19.66 8.67 9.61
CA LEU A 165 -18.77 7.58 10.01
C LEU A 165 -19.41 6.24 9.64
N THR A 166 -20.61 6.00 10.15
CA THR A 166 -21.36 4.77 9.85
C THR A 166 -21.67 4.64 8.35
N LEU A 167 -21.91 5.78 7.67
CA LEU A 167 -22.17 5.77 6.24
C LEU A 167 -20.93 5.40 5.41
N ALA A 168 -19.76 5.96 5.75
CA ALA A 168 -18.51 5.65 5.08
C ALA A 168 -18.14 4.17 5.24
N ASP A 169 -18.24 3.62 6.46
CA ASP A 169 -17.99 2.21 6.73
C ASP A 169 -18.90 1.29 5.90
N LYS A 170 -20.18 1.65 5.79
CA LYS A 170 -21.15 0.90 4.96
C LYS A 170 -20.83 0.98 3.47
N VAL A 171 -20.41 2.15 2.99
CA VAL A 171 -20.01 2.33 1.58
C VAL A 171 -18.73 1.56 1.28
N GLU A 172 -17.71 1.62 2.14
CA GLU A 172 -16.49 0.81 2.00
C GLU A 172 -16.80 -0.70 1.93
N ALA A 173 -17.62 -1.21 2.85
CA ALA A 173 -18.03 -2.61 2.85
C ALA A 173 -18.82 -2.99 1.58
N MET A 174 -19.69 -2.10 1.10
CA MET A 174 -20.52 -2.32 -0.09
C MET A 174 -19.68 -2.40 -1.37
N VAL A 175 -18.59 -1.63 -1.48
CA VAL A 175 -17.77 -1.55 -2.70
C VAL A 175 -16.54 -2.46 -2.67
N ALA A 176 -16.29 -3.19 -1.58
CA ALA A 176 -15.08 -3.99 -1.36
C ALA A 176 -14.77 -4.98 -2.50
N ASP A 177 -15.79 -5.57 -3.12
CA ASP A 177 -15.67 -6.55 -4.20
C ASP A 177 -15.91 -5.95 -5.61
N ILE A 178 -16.09 -4.64 -5.71
CA ILE A 178 -16.32 -3.95 -6.98
C ILE A 178 -14.99 -3.61 -7.65
N HIS A 179 -14.74 -4.24 -8.80
CA HIS A 179 -13.49 -4.10 -9.54
C HIS A 179 -13.58 -3.03 -10.64
N LYS A 180 -13.74 -1.77 -10.23
CA LYS A 180 -13.87 -0.62 -11.16
C LYS A 180 -12.95 0.53 -10.74
N PRO A 181 -12.32 1.25 -11.69
CA PRO A 181 -11.47 2.41 -11.42
C PRO A 181 -12.31 3.65 -11.08
N LEU A 182 -13.07 3.62 -9.99
CA LEU A 182 -13.98 4.69 -9.60
C LEU A 182 -13.63 5.25 -8.22
N THR A 183 -13.75 6.56 -8.06
CA THR A 183 -13.71 7.20 -6.75
C THR A 183 -15.14 7.55 -6.29
N VAL A 184 -15.49 7.15 -5.08
CA VAL A 184 -16.80 7.37 -4.45
C VAL A 184 -16.65 8.29 -3.25
N ALA A 185 -17.34 9.43 -3.27
CA ALA A 185 -17.32 10.40 -2.18
C ALA A 185 -18.48 10.19 -1.17
N VAL A 186 -18.17 10.20 0.12
CA VAL A 186 -19.14 10.13 1.23
C VAL A 186 -19.00 11.36 2.12
N MET A 187 -19.99 12.24 2.05
CA MET A 187 -19.89 13.58 2.63
C MET A 187 -20.99 13.82 3.66
N GLY A 188 -20.62 14.38 4.81
CA GLY A 188 -21.54 14.60 5.93
C GLY A 188 -22.49 15.78 5.76
N CYS A 189 -22.24 16.69 4.81
CA CYS A 189 -23.07 17.86 4.57
C CYS A 189 -23.14 18.24 3.08
N VAL A 190 -24.27 18.78 2.62
CA VAL A 190 -24.39 19.31 1.24
C VAL A 190 -23.55 20.58 1.03
N VAL A 191 -23.33 21.37 2.08
CA VAL A 191 -22.73 22.71 2.00
C VAL A 191 -21.33 22.68 1.37
N ASN A 192 -20.43 21.88 1.94
CA ASN A 192 -19.09 21.71 1.39
C ASN A 192 -18.93 20.37 0.66
N GLY A 193 -19.76 19.37 0.97
CA GLY A 193 -19.55 17.99 0.54
C GLY A 193 -19.47 17.81 -0.97
N VAL A 194 -20.35 18.49 -1.73
CA VAL A 194 -20.30 18.40 -3.21
C VAL A 194 -19.02 19.02 -3.77
N GLY A 195 -18.54 20.11 -3.16
CA GLY A 195 -17.29 20.76 -3.55
C GLY A 195 -16.04 19.97 -3.16
N GLU A 196 -16.02 19.42 -1.95
CA GLU A 196 -14.95 18.55 -1.43
C GLU A 196 -14.87 17.25 -2.25
N GLY A 197 -16.02 16.69 -2.62
CA GLY A 197 -16.14 15.47 -3.42
C GLY A 197 -16.10 15.65 -4.92
N LYS A 198 -15.86 16.86 -5.45
CA LYS A 198 -15.98 17.14 -6.90
C LYS A 198 -15.06 16.29 -7.80
N GLN A 199 -13.95 15.82 -7.24
CA GLN A 199 -12.97 14.97 -7.94
C GLN A 199 -13.42 13.50 -8.01
N ALA A 200 -14.38 13.10 -7.17
CA ALA A 200 -14.96 11.77 -7.21
C ALA A 200 -15.89 11.61 -8.43
N ASP A 201 -15.92 10.41 -8.99
CA ASP A 201 -16.80 10.08 -10.10
C ASP A 201 -18.28 10.17 -9.69
N ILE A 202 -18.57 9.75 -8.47
CA ILE A 202 -19.90 9.77 -7.86
C ILE A 202 -19.78 10.00 -6.35
N GLY A 203 -20.81 10.53 -5.73
CA GLY A 203 -20.84 10.63 -4.27
C GLY A 203 -22.21 10.98 -3.70
N ILE A 204 -22.30 10.85 -2.38
CA ILE A 204 -23.48 11.21 -1.59
C ILE A 204 -23.10 12.26 -0.55
N ALA A 205 -23.98 13.25 -0.37
CA ALA A 205 -23.83 14.30 0.64
C ALA A 205 -25.05 14.37 1.55
N GLY A 206 -24.84 14.39 2.87
CA GLY A 206 -25.91 14.46 3.87
C GLY A 206 -26.63 15.81 3.88
N GLY A 207 -27.96 15.77 3.79
CA GLY A 207 -28.88 16.90 3.95
C GLY A 207 -29.76 16.75 5.18
N ASP A 208 -30.70 17.68 5.38
CA ASP A 208 -31.64 17.63 6.50
C ASP A 208 -32.73 16.58 6.22
N GLY A 209 -32.55 15.37 6.75
CA GLY A 209 -33.46 14.24 6.52
C GLY A 209 -33.37 13.60 5.12
N GLU A 210 -32.31 13.87 4.37
CA GLU A 210 -32.13 13.40 2.99
C GLU A 210 -30.65 13.23 2.62
N TYR A 211 -30.39 12.56 1.49
CA TYR A 211 -29.07 12.51 0.85
C TYR A 211 -29.15 13.13 -0.54
N LEU A 212 -28.13 13.91 -0.90
CA LEU A 212 -27.93 14.40 -2.26
C LEU A 212 -26.92 13.52 -2.97
N LEU A 213 -27.34 12.87 -4.06
CA LEU A 213 -26.45 12.20 -4.99
C LEU A 213 -25.84 13.24 -5.95
N PHE A 214 -24.54 13.14 -6.20
CA PHE A 214 -23.83 13.97 -7.17
C PHE A 214 -22.86 13.12 -8.01
N LYS A 215 -22.55 13.59 -9.22
CA LYS A 215 -21.51 13.01 -10.09
C LYS A 215 -20.59 14.11 -10.59
N LYS A 216 -19.27 13.94 -10.45
CA LYS A 216 -18.25 14.94 -10.86
C LYS A 216 -18.56 16.36 -10.37
N GLY A 217 -19.00 16.49 -9.13
CA GLY A 217 -19.38 17.76 -8.50
C GLY A 217 -20.73 18.35 -8.94
N ILE A 218 -21.49 17.67 -9.81
CA ILE A 218 -22.82 18.10 -10.25
C ILE A 218 -23.88 17.40 -9.41
N ALA A 219 -24.66 18.19 -8.66
CA ALA A 219 -25.82 17.72 -7.91
C ALA A 219 -26.88 17.13 -8.85
N LEU A 220 -27.29 15.89 -8.61
CA LEU A 220 -28.26 15.19 -9.47
C LEU A 220 -29.65 15.18 -8.85
N LYS A 221 -29.80 14.46 -7.72
CA LYS A 221 -31.11 14.20 -7.13
C LYS A 221 -30.99 13.95 -5.63
N LYS A 222 -32.02 14.39 -4.91
CA LYS A 222 -32.22 14.13 -3.49
C LYS A 222 -32.99 12.84 -3.28
N TYR A 223 -32.56 12.07 -2.31
CA TYR A 223 -33.14 10.79 -1.92
C TYR A 223 -33.44 10.80 -0.43
N PRO A 224 -34.50 10.09 0.01
CA PRO A 224 -34.74 9.89 1.43
C PRO A 224 -33.56 9.16 2.09
N MET A 225 -33.50 9.22 3.43
CA MET A 225 -32.45 8.55 4.21
C MET A 225 -32.42 7.03 3.99
N GLU A 226 -33.57 6.43 3.70
CA GLU A 226 -33.73 5.01 3.44
C GLU A 226 -33.43 4.69 1.97
N GLY A 227 -32.71 3.58 1.71
CA GLY A 227 -32.45 3.10 0.36
C GLY A 227 -31.28 3.77 -0.38
N ILE A 228 -30.56 4.72 0.25
CA ILE A 228 -29.49 5.46 -0.43
C ILE A 228 -28.32 4.57 -0.86
N LEU A 229 -28.01 3.52 -0.09
CA LEU A 229 -26.90 2.61 -0.41
C LEU A 229 -27.22 1.78 -1.64
N GLU A 230 -28.45 1.31 -1.79
CA GLU A 230 -28.94 0.58 -2.94
C GLU A 230 -28.93 1.46 -4.20
N VAL A 231 -29.36 2.72 -4.06
CA VAL A 231 -29.26 3.71 -5.14
C VAL A 231 -27.81 3.93 -5.55
N LEU A 232 -26.92 4.19 -4.59
CA LEU A 232 -25.50 4.41 -4.86
C LEU A 232 -24.85 3.19 -5.52
N LYS A 233 -25.13 1.99 -5.02
CA LYS A 233 -24.62 0.73 -5.58
C LYS A 233 -25.04 0.55 -7.03
N LYS A 234 -26.34 0.75 -7.33
CA LYS A 234 -26.87 0.63 -8.69
C LYS A 234 -26.21 1.62 -9.65
N GLU A 235 -25.99 2.85 -9.21
CA GLU A 235 -25.29 3.86 -10.00
C GLU A 235 -23.83 3.46 -10.27
N ILE A 236 -23.09 2.99 -9.25
CA ILE A 236 -21.72 2.47 -9.40
C ILE A 236 -21.66 1.28 -10.36
N GLU A 237 -22.62 0.35 -10.28
CA GLU A 237 -22.69 -0.82 -11.15
C GLU A 237 -22.99 -0.44 -12.61
N SER A 238 -23.69 0.67 -12.84
CA SER A 238 -24.01 1.17 -14.19
C SER A 238 -22.91 1.99 -14.88
N MET A 239 -21.89 2.43 -14.13
CA MET A 239 -20.76 3.23 -14.63
C MET A 239 -19.61 2.37 -15.14
#